data_AF-W2QZ13-F1
#
_entry.id   AF-W2QZ13-F1
#
_cell.length_a   1.000
_cell.length_b   1.000
_cell.length_c   1.000
_cell.angle_alpha   90.00
_cell.angle_beta   90.00
_cell.angle_gamma   90.00
#
_symmetry.space_group_name_H-M   'P 1'
#
loop_
_entity.id
_entity.type
_entity.pdbx_description
1 polymer ?
#
loop_
_entity_poly.entity_id
_entity_poly.type
_entity_poly.pdbx_seq_one_letter_code
_entity_poly.pdbx_strand_id
1 'polypeptide(L)'
;MARATGIPDIPEETRQAIALYLAEWSACGRIKRGAASAAAKRFGCCRQQASKFFKERLKDLPTAKRGRPSPQVDTTRIARRVARVFATPLRRRWTLRALAHSAYIPKTTLLRYMSKQFVKRVTVRVKPTLSAEHKRRPVARLRYDNHRKCHFDGKIGIWPIVEETVTLRTSVNRPKGTVITKCIAVSREVYTKMLIDRVFPAVRAVWPGGKRRAIFVQQDNAGPHVVEYDPVVAAAGVQYGWTLKVRCQPPRSPDMSVLDLGFFNSIQSLQYQEATYTIDQPIATVDRAFKATTSTTLDHCFMTLQSVMETVIKHHGKNDNKF
;
A
#
# COMPACT_ATOMS: atom_id res chain seq x y z
N MET A 1 68.72 -15.83 -37.17
CA MET A 1 67.73 -16.71 -37.84
C MET A 1 66.89 -15.86 -38.79
N ALA A 2 66.86 -16.20 -40.07
CA ALA A 2 66.12 -15.45 -41.10
C ALA A 2 64.60 -15.51 -40.85
N ARG A 3 63.92 -14.36 -40.93
CA ARG A 3 62.45 -14.29 -40.89
C ARG A 3 61.92 -14.94 -42.17
N ALA A 4 61.09 -15.99 -42.03
CA ALA A 4 60.37 -16.56 -43.15
C ALA A 4 59.46 -15.49 -43.77
N THR A 5 59.72 -15.17 -45.04
CA THR A 5 58.94 -14.26 -45.89
C THR A 5 57.60 -14.90 -46.20
N GLY A 6 56.59 -14.61 -45.38
CA GLY A 6 55.22 -14.99 -45.67
C GLY A 6 54.69 -14.18 -46.84
N ILE A 7 54.02 -14.85 -47.78
CA ILE A 7 53.33 -14.22 -48.90
C ILE A 7 52.28 -13.25 -48.33
N PRO A 8 52.24 -11.96 -48.74
CA PRO A 8 51.41 -10.94 -48.12
C PRO A 8 49.91 -11.20 -48.31
N ASP A 9 49.48 -11.83 -49.41
CA ASP A 9 48.08 -12.15 -49.68
C ASP A 9 47.87 -13.63 -49.98
N ILE A 10 47.47 -14.37 -48.93
CA ILE A 10 47.02 -15.77 -49.06
C ILE A 10 45.57 -15.75 -49.55
N PRO A 11 45.24 -16.40 -50.68
CA PRO A 11 43.87 -16.49 -51.21
C PRO A 11 42.89 -17.09 -50.20
N GLU A 12 41.62 -16.67 -50.25
CA GLU A 12 40.60 -17.10 -49.28
C GLU A 12 40.39 -18.63 -49.28
N GLU A 13 40.46 -19.27 -50.44
CA GLU A 13 40.42 -20.74 -50.56
C GLU A 13 41.55 -21.42 -49.78
N THR A 14 42.75 -20.82 -49.79
CA THR A 14 43.90 -21.34 -49.05
C THR A 14 43.73 -21.10 -47.54
N ARG A 15 43.08 -20.00 -47.12
CA ARG A 15 42.74 -19.76 -45.71
C ARG A 15 41.73 -20.78 -45.18
N GLN A 16 40.74 -21.14 -46.00
CA GLN A 16 39.75 -22.18 -45.68
C GLN A 16 40.42 -23.56 -45.57
N ALA A 17 41.32 -23.90 -46.50
CA ALA A 17 42.08 -25.16 -46.45
C ALA A 17 42.96 -25.27 -45.19
N ILE A 18 43.62 -24.17 -44.79
CA ILE A 18 44.40 -24.11 -43.55
C ILE A 18 43.50 -24.33 -42.32
N ALA A 19 42.32 -23.71 -42.30
CA ALA A 19 41.38 -23.84 -41.18
C ALA A 19 40.82 -25.27 -41.04
N LEU A 20 40.48 -25.93 -42.16
CA LEU A 20 40.01 -27.32 -42.17
C LEU A 20 41.10 -28.29 -41.71
N TYR A 21 42.33 -28.13 -42.22
CA TYR A 21 43.48 -28.94 -41.79
C TYR A 21 43.76 -28.80 -40.29
N LEU A 22 43.65 -27.59 -39.74
CA LEU A 22 43.83 -27.36 -38.30
C LEU A 22 42.64 -27.87 -37.47
N ALA A 23 41.44 -27.95 -38.04
CA ALA A 23 40.27 -28.52 -37.38
C ALA A 23 40.43 -30.02 -37.14
N GLU A 24 40.92 -30.78 -38.13
CA GLU A 24 41.27 -32.20 -38.00
C GLU A 24 42.32 -32.44 -36.91
N TRP A 25 43.21 -31.48 -36.70
CA TRP A 25 44.28 -31.53 -35.70
C TRP A 25 43.93 -30.78 -34.41
N SER A 26 42.64 -30.51 -34.17
CA SER A 26 42.14 -29.85 -32.98
C SER A 26 41.30 -30.78 -32.10
N ALA A 27 41.29 -30.52 -30.79
CA ALA A 27 40.37 -31.13 -29.84
C ALA A 27 39.76 -30.04 -28.96
N CYS A 28 38.43 -30.04 -28.83
CA CYS A 28 37.68 -29.03 -28.06
C CYS A 28 38.02 -27.57 -28.43
N GLY A 29 38.18 -27.26 -29.72
CA GLY A 29 38.49 -25.92 -30.21
C GLY A 29 39.93 -25.45 -29.96
N ARG A 30 40.83 -26.34 -29.52
CA ARG A 30 42.27 -26.07 -29.37
C ARG A 30 43.08 -26.94 -30.32
N ILE A 31 43.97 -26.29 -31.07
CA ILE A 31 44.93 -26.94 -31.97
C ILE A 31 45.96 -27.72 -31.14
N LYS A 32 46.30 -28.96 -31.53
CA LYS A 32 47.35 -29.76 -30.88
C LYS A 32 48.73 -29.10 -31.02
N ARG A 33 49.64 -29.40 -30.09
CA ARG A 33 51.02 -28.85 -30.09
C ARG A 33 51.72 -29.22 -31.40
N GLY A 34 52.33 -28.24 -32.07
CA GLY A 34 53.03 -28.42 -33.34
C GLY A 34 52.16 -28.36 -34.60
N ALA A 35 50.83 -28.49 -34.51
CA ALA A 35 49.97 -28.51 -35.70
C ALA A 35 49.91 -27.17 -36.45
N ALA A 36 50.00 -26.03 -35.75
CA ALA A 36 50.15 -24.72 -36.40
C ALA A 36 51.48 -24.58 -37.17
N SER A 37 52.54 -25.25 -36.71
CA SER A 37 53.83 -25.29 -37.41
C SER A 37 53.81 -26.26 -38.59
N ALA A 38 53.07 -27.38 -38.48
CA ALA A 38 52.85 -28.32 -39.57
C ALA A 38 52.01 -27.68 -40.69
N ALA A 39 50.95 -26.94 -40.35
CA ALA A 39 50.16 -26.18 -41.31
C ALA A 39 50.99 -25.07 -41.99
N ALA A 40 51.80 -24.35 -41.22
CA ALA A 40 52.73 -23.35 -41.75
C ALA A 40 53.68 -23.94 -42.81
N LYS A 41 54.27 -25.11 -42.53
CA LYS A 41 55.15 -25.82 -43.47
C LYS A 41 54.41 -26.33 -44.72
N ARG A 42 53.17 -26.80 -44.56
CA ARG A 42 52.36 -27.37 -45.65
C ARG A 42 51.79 -26.34 -46.61
N PHE A 43 51.37 -25.18 -46.09
CA PHE A 43 50.66 -24.15 -46.87
C PHE A 43 51.52 -22.90 -47.12
N GLY A 44 52.83 -22.95 -46.83
CA GLY A 44 53.75 -21.82 -47.08
C GLY A 44 53.40 -20.53 -46.33
N CYS A 45 52.73 -20.63 -45.18
CA CYS A 45 52.29 -19.48 -44.38
C CYS A 45 53.03 -19.40 -43.03
N CYS A 46 52.98 -18.25 -42.36
CA CYS A 46 53.59 -18.15 -41.04
C CYS A 46 52.69 -18.83 -39.96
N ARG A 47 53.31 -19.38 -38.91
CA ARG A 47 52.59 -20.04 -37.79
C ARG A 47 51.49 -19.16 -37.19
N GLN A 48 51.71 -17.84 -37.16
CA GLN A 48 50.77 -16.86 -36.63
C GLN A 48 49.57 -16.67 -37.57
N GLN A 49 49.77 -16.64 -38.90
CA GLN A 49 48.70 -16.60 -39.90
C GLN A 49 47.82 -17.85 -39.81
N ALA A 50 48.43 -19.04 -39.76
CA ALA A 50 47.68 -20.30 -39.62
C ALA A 50 46.81 -20.33 -38.34
N SER A 51 47.37 -19.86 -37.21
CA SER A 51 46.63 -19.74 -35.95
C SER A 51 45.52 -18.68 -36.00
N LYS A 52 45.72 -17.59 -36.76
CA LYS A 52 44.76 -16.51 -36.94
C LYS A 52 43.54 -17.00 -37.74
N PHE A 53 43.75 -17.66 -38.88
CA PHE A 53 42.66 -18.18 -39.72
C PHE A 53 41.82 -19.24 -38.99
N PHE A 54 42.45 -20.11 -38.21
CA PHE A 54 41.71 -21.06 -37.37
C PHE A 54 40.84 -20.37 -36.32
N LYS A 55 41.36 -19.33 -35.66
CA LYS A 55 40.58 -18.54 -34.68
C LYS A 55 39.45 -17.77 -35.34
N GLU A 56 39.67 -17.19 -36.53
CA GLU A 56 38.64 -16.48 -37.29
C GLU A 56 37.49 -17.41 -37.65
N ARG A 57 37.75 -18.66 -38.04
CA ARG A 57 36.71 -19.65 -38.30
C ARG A 57 35.92 -20.06 -37.06
N LEU A 58 36.53 -19.97 -35.87
CA LEU A 58 35.91 -20.29 -34.58
C LEU A 58 35.16 -19.13 -33.91
N LYS A 59 35.27 -17.89 -34.42
CA LYS A 59 34.63 -16.71 -33.81
C LYS A 59 33.11 -16.83 -33.74
N ASP A 60 32.50 -17.46 -34.75
CA ASP A 60 31.04 -17.57 -34.86
C ASP A 60 30.48 -18.88 -34.26
N LEU A 61 31.34 -19.73 -33.70
CA LEU A 61 30.96 -21.01 -33.09
C LEU A 61 30.78 -20.86 -31.57
N PRO A 62 29.73 -21.47 -30.97
CA PRO A 62 29.49 -21.37 -29.54
C PRO A 62 30.61 -22.04 -28.74
N THR A 63 31.36 -21.25 -27.97
CA THR A 63 32.34 -21.77 -27.01
C THR A 63 31.65 -22.56 -25.89
N ALA A 64 32.09 -23.80 -25.66
CA ALA A 64 31.66 -24.60 -24.51
C ALA A 64 32.01 -23.89 -23.19
N LYS A 65 31.00 -23.46 -22.42
CA LYS A 65 31.19 -22.90 -21.08
C LYS A 65 31.66 -24.01 -20.13
N ARG A 66 32.84 -23.86 -19.53
CA ARG A 66 33.28 -24.75 -18.43
C ARG A 66 32.67 -24.28 -17.11
N GLY A 67 32.03 -25.20 -16.38
CA GLY A 67 31.48 -24.96 -15.05
C GLY A 67 30.24 -25.81 -14.78
N ARG A 68 29.89 -26.00 -13.49
CA ARG A 68 28.62 -26.61 -13.12
C ARG A 68 27.48 -25.76 -13.70
N PRO A 69 26.46 -26.35 -14.34
CA PRO A 69 25.30 -25.58 -14.77
C PRO A 69 24.75 -24.78 -13.60
N SER A 70 24.35 -23.53 -13.86
CA SER A 70 23.73 -22.70 -12.84
C SER A 70 22.59 -23.48 -12.18
N PRO A 71 22.48 -23.46 -10.84
CA PRO A 71 21.38 -24.10 -10.16
C PRO A 71 20.06 -23.66 -10.80
N GLN A 72 19.26 -24.61 -11.26
CA GLN A 72 17.95 -24.29 -11.81
C GLN A 72 17.15 -23.56 -10.73
N VAL A 73 16.65 -22.38 -11.10
CA VAL A 73 15.80 -21.60 -10.22
C VAL A 73 14.45 -22.31 -10.17
N ASP A 74 14.12 -22.89 -9.02
CA ASP A 74 12.81 -23.47 -8.76
C ASP A 74 11.75 -22.36 -8.70
N THR A 75 11.23 -22.01 -9.88
CA THR A 75 10.26 -20.94 -10.10
C THR A 75 8.95 -21.22 -9.38
N THR A 76 8.51 -22.47 -9.35
CA THR A 76 7.29 -22.90 -8.66
C THR A 76 7.40 -22.68 -7.14
N ARG A 77 8.53 -23.02 -6.52
CA ARG A 77 8.77 -22.76 -5.09
C ARG A 77 8.86 -21.27 -4.78
N ILE A 78 9.45 -20.48 -5.68
CA ILE A 78 9.47 -19.01 -5.53
C ILE A 78 8.05 -18.47 -5.59
N ALA A 79 7.25 -18.85 -6.60
CA ALA A 79 5.87 -18.42 -6.77
C ALA A 79 5.01 -18.76 -5.54
N ARG A 80 5.06 -20.00 -5.01
CA ARG A 80 4.34 -20.38 -3.79
C ARG A 80 4.74 -19.56 -2.56
N ARG A 81 6.04 -19.23 -2.43
CA ARG A 81 6.52 -18.38 -1.33
C ARG A 81 6.08 -16.93 -1.49
N VAL A 82 6.12 -16.40 -2.71
CA VAL A 82 5.61 -15.06 -3.02
C VAL A 82 4.11 -14.98 -2.74
N ALA A 83 3.33 -15.99 -3.12
CA ALA A 83 1.91 -16.08 -2.78
C ALA A 83 1.66 -16.03 -1.25
N ARG A 84 2.46 -16.73 -0.44
CA ARG A 84 2.38 -16.62 1.03
C ARG A 84 2.71 -15.25 1.58
N VAL A 85 3.68 -14.56 0.98
CA VAL A 85 3.96 -13.14 1.30
C VAL A 85 2.70 -12.31 1.04
N PHE A 86 2.02 -12.51 -0.09
CA PHE A 86 0.77 -11.81 -0.44
C PHE A 86 -0.48 -12.25 0.32
N ALA A 87 -0.50 -13.44 0.92
CA ALA A 87 -1.59 -13.91 1.79
C ALA A 87 -1.43 -13.45 3.25
N THR A 88 -0.21 -13.16 3.70
CA THR A 88 0.07 -12.74 5.09
C THR A 88 -0.60 -11.39 5.39
N PRO A 89 -1.36 -11.17 6.46
CA PRO A 89 -1.98 -9.86 6.73
C PRO A 89 -0.97 -8.71 6.79
N LEU A 90 -1.34 -7.50 6.28
CA LEU A 90 -0.42 -6.37 6.15
C LEU A 90 0.24 -5.94 7.47
N ARG A 91 -0.50 -5.98 8.58
CA ARG A 91 0.02 -5.69 9.93
C ARG A 91 1.24 -6.56 10.29
N ARG A 92 1.29 -7.79 9.77
CA ARG A 92 2.41 -8.72 9.97
C ARG A 92 3.53 -8.59 8.94
N ARG A 93 3.39 -7.72 7.94
CA ARG A 93 4.43 -7.41 6.94
C ARG A 93 5.27 -6.18 7.26
N TRP A 94 4.98 -5.48 8.36
CA TRP A 94 5.64 -4.21 8.71
C TRP A 94 7.15 -4.34 8.88
N THR A 95 7.59 -5.42 9.52
CA THR A 95 9.02 -5.71 9.68
C THR A 95 9.38 -6.99 8.94
N LEU A 96 10.60 -7.04 8.40
CA LEU A 96 11.14 -8.25 7.79
C LEU A 96 11.12 -9.45 8.75
N ARG A 97 11.25 -9.22 10.06
CA ARG A 97 11.21 -10.26 11.09
C ARG A 97 9.78 -10.80 11.27
N ALA A 98 8.78 -9.92 11.39
CA ALA A 98 7.38 -10.32 11.50
C ALA A 98 6.89 -11.04 10.22
N LEU A 99 7.31 -10.56 9.05
CA LEU A 99 6.99 -11.18 7.77
C LEU A 99 7.62 -12.57 7.66
N ALA A 100 8.89 -12.70 8.05
CA ALA A 100 9.60 -13.98 8.01
C ALA A 100 8.91 -15.05 8.86
N HIS A 101 8.53 -14.68 10.09
CA HIS A 101 7.81 -15.55 11.01
C HIS A 101 6.42 -15.92 10.45
N SER A 102 5.66 -14.93 9.99
CA SER A 102 4.26 -15.12 9.60
C SER A 102 4.08 -15.84 8.26
N ALA A 103 4.99 -15.61 7.31
CA ALA A 103 4.95 -16.26 5.99
C ALA A 103 5.69 -17.61 5.98
N TYR A 104 6.35 -18.00 7.08
CA TYR A 104 7.25 -19.16 7.19
C TYR A 104 8.34 -19.14 6.11
N ILE A 105 8.99 -17.97 5.95
CA ILE A 105 10.08 -17.76 4.98
C ILE A 105 11.26 -17.13 5.72
N PRO A 106 12.49 -17.69 5.62
CA PRO A 106 13.65 -17.08 6.26
C PRO A 106 13.88 -15.64 5.82
N LYS A 107 14.26 -14.76 6.75
CA LYS A 107 14.55 -13.34 6.49
C LYS A 107 15.56 -13.14 5.35
N THR A 108 16.58 -13.98 5.27
CA THR A 108 17.60 -13.98 4.21
C THR A 108 16.99 -14.27 2.82
N THR A 109 16.01 -15.16 2.76
CA THR A 109 15.30 -15.47 1.50
C THR A 109 14.42 -14.30 1.06
N LEU A 110 13.73 -13.65 2.00
CA LEU A 110 12.94 -12.44 1.70
C LEU A 110 13.83 -11.31 1.19
N LEU A 111 14.99 -11.07 1.82
CA LEU A 111 15.97 -10.07 1.34
C LEU A 111 16.44 -10.37 -0.10
N ARG A 112 16.70 -11.64 -0.42
CA ARG A 112 17.06 -12.07 -1.77
C ARG A 112 15.89 -11.89 -2.77
N TYR A 113 14.66 -12.08 -2.34
CA TYR A 113 13.49 -11.82 -3.19
C TYR A 113 13.32 -10.32 -3.46
N MET A 114 13.66 -9.48 -2.49
CA MET A 114 13.66 -8.03 -2.66
C MET A 114 14.77 -7.55 -3.59
N SER A 115 15.98 -8.09 -3.46
CA SER A 115 17.10 -7.74 -4.35
C SER A 115 16.85 -8.16 -5.79
N LYS A 116 16.17 -9.31 -5.99
CA LYS A 116 15.75 -9.81 -7.32
C LYS A 116 14.41 -9.25 -7.80
N GLN A 117 13.82 -8.30 -7.08
CA GLN A 117 12.54 -7.65 -7.39
C GLN A 117 11.30 -8.59 -7.49
N PHE A 118 11.38 -9.82 -6.97
CA PHE A 118 10.20 -10.70 -6.83
C PHE A 118 9.18 -10.16 -5.82
N VAL A 119 9.66 -9.38 -4.83
CA VAL A 119 8.83 -8.67 -3.86
C VAL A 119 9.41 -7.26 -3.70
N LYS A 120 8.60 -6.21 -3.78
CA LYS A 120 9.08 -4.83 -3.61
C LYS A 120 8.69 -4.29 -2.23
N ARG A 121 9.62 -3.60 -1.57
CA ARG A 121 9.28 -2.79 -0.38
C ARG A 121 8.55 -1.56 -0.86
N VAL A 122 7.35 -1.33 -0.37
CA VAL A 122 6.62 -0.09 -0.59
C VAL A 122 6.56 0.67 0.72
N THR A 123 7.01 1.92 0.70
CA THR A 123 6.84 2.86 1.81
C THR A 123 5.79 3.88 1.39
N VAL A 124 4.61 3.79 1.99
CA VAL A 124 3.52 4.74 1.74
C VAL A 124 3.68 5.91 2.71
N ARG A 125 3.79 7.13 2.17
CA ARG A 125 3.77 8.38 2.96
C ARG A 125 2.37 8.91 3.23
N VAL A 126 1.36 8.40 2.52
CA VAL A 126 -0.04 8.61 2.88
C VAL A 126 -0.20 8.01 4.27
N LYS A 127 -0.39 8.85 5.29
CA LYS A 127 -0.79 8.36 6.61
C LYS A 127 -2.12 7.65 6.36
N PRO A 128 -2.20 6.30 6.42
CA PRO A 128 -3.46 5.61 6.14
C PRO A 128 -4.52 6.11 7.13
N THR A 129 -4.10 6.51 8.33
CA THR A 129 -4.89 7.28 9.27
C THR A 129 -5.21 8.67 8.75
N LEU A 130 -6.30 8.79 8.01
CA LEU A 130 -7.17 9.97 8.13
C LEU A 130 -7.41 10.18 9.64
N SER A 131 -6.88 11.27 10.21
CA SER A 131 -7.07 11.63 11.61
C SER A 131 -8.56 11.84 11.91
N ALA A 132 -8.94 11.79 13.19
CA ALA A 132 -10.30 12.12 13.63
C ALA A 132 -10.76 13.47 13.05
N GLU A 133 -9.85 14.44 13.00
CA GLU A 133 -10.06 15.74 12.36
C GLU A 133 -10.54 15.60 10.90
N HIS A 134 -9.89 14.77 10.08
CA HIS A 134 -10.24 14.59 8.66
C HIS A 134 -11.48 13.67 8.41
N LYS A 135 -12.14 13.18 9.47
CA LYS A 135 -13.25 12.22 9.39
C LYS A 135 -14.34 12.57 10.39
N ARG A 136 -15.45 13.13 9.92
CA ARG A 136 -16.62 13.28 10.77
C ARG A 136 -17.55 12.07 10.71
N ARG A 137 -17.93 11.56 11.89
CA ARG A 137 -18.75 10.35 12.02
C ARG A 137 -19.79 10.49 13.13
N PRO A 138 -21.05 10.81 12.83
CA PRO A 138 -22.12 10.66 13.79
C PRO A 138 -22.49 9.18 13.97
N VAL A 139 -22.55 8.74 15.23
CA VAL A 139 -23.13 7.45 15.64
C VAL A 139 -24.12 7.69 16.76
N ALA A 140 -25.08 6.79 16.93
CA ALA A 140 -26.06 6.84 18.00
C ALA A 140 -26.31 5.46 18.58
N ARG A 141 -26.70 5.41 19.86
CA ARG A 141 -26.97 4.15 20.56
C ARG A 141 -28.12 3.41 19.87
N LEU A 142 -28.05 2.08 19.82
CA LEU A 142 -29.08 1.26 19.20
C LEU A 142 -30.43 1.52 19.86
N ARG A 143 -31.45 1.57 19.02
CA ARG A 143 -32.85 1.74 19.44
C ARG A 143 -33.71 0.89 18.52
N TYR A 144 -34.82 0.40 19.02
CA TYR A 144 -35.82 -0.21 18.16
C TYR A 144 -36.64 0.89 17.48
N ASP A 145 -36.79 0.80 16.16
CA ASP A 145 -37.63 1.69 15.36
C ASP A 145 -39.03 1.07 15.21
N ASN A 146 -39.99 1.61 15.96
CA ASN A 146 -41.37 1.14 15.91
C ASN A 146 -42.03 1.38 14.54
N HIS A 147 -41.62 2.41 13.80
CA HIS A 147 -42.21 2.74 12.50
C HIS A 147 -41.70 1.79 11.41
N ARG A 148 -40.40 1.46 11.45
CA ARG A 148 -39.76 0.58 10.46
C ARG A 148 -39.78 -0.90 10.86
N LYS A 149 -40.25 -1.21 12.08
CA LYS A 149 -40.25 -2.55 12.68
C LYS A 149 -38.87 -3.23 12.59
N CYS A 150 -37.82 -2.46 12.83
CA CYS A 150 -36.45 -2.95 12.77
C CYS A 150 -35.55 -2.26 13.81
N HIS A 151 -34.41 -2.86 14.12
CA HIS A 151 -33.43 -2.23 15.00
C HIS A 151 -32.62 -1.19 14.22
N PHE A 152 -32.56 0.04 14.74
CA PHE A 152 -31.64 1.06 14.26
C PHE A 152 -30.21 0.62 14.58
N ASP A 153 -29.38 0.55 13.53
CA ASP A 153 -28.02 0.00 13.59
C ASP A 153 -26.99 0.95 14.20
N GLY A 154 -27.41 2.17 14.56
CA GLY A 154 -26.59 3.20 15.19
C GLY A 154 -25.72 4.00 14.22
N LYS A 155 -25.74 3.68 12.93
CA LYS A 155 -24.92 4.31 11.90
C LYS A 155 -25.70 5.46 11.25
N ILE A 156 -25.20 6.69 11.39
CA ILE A 156 -25.84 7.86 10.75
C ILE A 156 -25.15 8.19 9.42
N GLY A 157 -23.82 8.23 9.42
CA GLY A 157 -23.07 8.45 8.19
C GLY A 157 -21.57 8.65 8.41
N ILE A 158 -20.85 8.71 7.30
CA ILE A 158 -19.43 9.00 7.27
C ILE A 158 -19.13 9.85 6.03
N TRP A 159 -18.43 10.97 6.22
CA TRP A 159 -18.09 11.87 5.13
C TRP A 159 -16.59 12.20 5.17
N PRO A 160 -15.85 11.96 4.06
CA PRO A 160 -14.47 12.40 3.95
C PRO A 160 -14.43 13.93 3.78
N ILE A 161 -13.47 14.57 4.45
CA ILE A 161 -13.23 16.01 4.29
C ILE A 161 -12.15 16.21 3.22
N VAL A 162 -12.60 16.30 1.98
CA VAL A 162 -11.75 16.36 0.78
C VAL A 162 -12.32 17.30 -0.27
N GLU A 163 -11.45 17.77 -1.15
CA GLU A 163 -11.79 18.53 -2.35
C GLU A 163 -11.25 17.81 -3.60
N GLU A 164 -11.99 17.87 -4.71
CA GLU A 164 -11.49 17.46 -6.02
C GLU A 164 -10.82 18.65 -6.70
N THR A 165 -9.54 18.52 -7.03
CA THR A 165 -8.77 19.56 -7.71
C THR A 165 -8.11 19.04 -8.96
N VAL A 166 -8.05 19.88 -10.00
CA VAL A 166 -7.38 19.55 -11.25
C VAL A 166 -5.88 19.79 -11.11
N THR A 167 -5.07 18.84 -11.57
CA THR A 167 -3.60 19.01 -11.60
C THR A 167 -3.17 20.10 -12.57
N LEU A 168 -2.47 21.10 -12.03
CA LEU A 168 -1.93 22.20 -12.83
C LEU A 168 -0.60 21.86 -13.52
N ARG A 169 0.14 20.86 -13.01
CA ARG A 169 1.47 20.46 -13.48
C ARG A 169 1.49 18.99 -13.88
N THR A 170 2.24 18.67 -14.94
CA THR A 170 2.58 17.30 -15.31
C THR A 170 3.57 16.71 -14.31
N SER A 171 3.44 15.43 -14.00
CA SER A 171 4.39 14.64 -13.23
C SER A 171 4.55 13.26 -13.86
N VAL A 172 5.63 12.55 -13.51
CA VAL A 172 5.93 11.19 -14.04
C VAL A 172 4.74 10.23 -13.95
N ASN A 173 3.92 10.37 -12.92
CA ASN A 173 2.77 9.48 -12.69
C ASN A 173 1.42 10.11 -13.02
N ARG A 174 1.36 11.40 -13.43
CA ARG A 174 0.09 12.13 -13.62
C ARG A 174 0.21 13.22 -14.69
N PRO A 175 -0.53 13.11 -15.81
CA PRO A 175 -0.61 14.19 -16.79
C PRO A 175 -1.38 15.39 -16.22
N LYS A 176 -1.08 16.58 -16.73
CA LYS A 176 -1.80 17.82 -16.41
C LYS A 176 -3.28 17.66 -16.78
N GLY A 177 -4.18 18.16 -15.95
CA GLY A 177 -5.62 18.02 -16.16
C GLY A 177 -6.26 16.82 -15.45
N THR A 178 -5.49 15.96 -14.80
CA THR A 178 -6.03 14.85 -14.00
C THR A 178 -6.72 15.39 -12.74
N VAL A 179 -7.96 14.95 -12.46
CA VAL A 179 -8.70 15.25 -11.23
C VAL A 179 -8.09 14.47 -10.07
N ILE A 180 -7.75 15.15 -8.98
CA ILE A 180 -7.15 14.57 -7.78
C ILE A 180 -7.93 15.01 -6.54
N THR A 181 -8.25 14.03 -5.72
CA THR A 181 -8.77 14.22 -4.37
C THR A 181 -7.65 14.71 -3.45
N LYS A 182 -7.85 15.86 -2.79
CA LYS A 182 -6.95 16.41 -1.77
C LYS A 182 -7.67 16.52 -0.44
N CYS A 183 -6.96 16.23 0.64
CA CYS A 183 -7.44 16.54 1.98
C CYS A 183 -7.41 18.05 2.19
N ILE A 184 -8.52 18.59 2.69
CA ILE A 184 -8.60 20.00 3.11
C ILE A 184 -8.46 20.08 4.62
N ALA A 185 -7.83 21.16 5.09
CA ALA A 185 -7.78 21.46 6.51
C ALA A 185 -9.21 21.70 7.02
N VAL A 186 -9.50 21.22 8.23
CA VAL A 186 -10.81 21.43 8.83
C VAL A 186 -10.83 22.81 9.45
N SER A 187 -11.52 23.74 8.80
CA SER A 187 -11.86 25.03 9.38
C SER A 187 -13.25 24.99 10.01
N ARG A 188 -13.59 26.03 10.79
CA ARG A 188 -14.92 26.15 11.38
C ARG A 188 -16.01 26.23 10.33
N GLU A 189 -15.75 26.93 9.23
CA GLU A 189 -16.67 27.08 8.11
C GLU A 189 -16.94 25.73 7.42
N VAL A 190 -15.89 24.96 7.13
CA VAL A 190 -16.00 23.61 6.55
C VAL A 190 -16.78 22.69 7.49
N TYR A 191 -16.53 22.77 8.79
CA TYR A 191 -17.18 21.94 9.79
C TYR A 191 -18.66 22.30 10.01
N THR A 192 -19.00 23.60 10.03
CA THR A 192 -20.38 24.12 10.06
C THR A 192 -21.16 23.68 8.82
N LYS A 193 -20.57 23.84 7.62
CA LYS A 193 -21.21 23.39 6.38
C LYS A 193 -21.49 21.89 6.40
N MET A 194 -20.55 21.09 6.90
CA MET A 194 -20.74 19.66 7.06
C MET A 194 -21.86 19.29 8.05
N LEU A 195 -22.07 20.08 9.12
CA LEU A 195 -23.22 19.87 10.03
C LEU A 195 -24.54 20.01 9.27
N ILE A 196 -24.66 21.14 8.58
CA ILE A 196 -25.90 21.61 7.98
C ILE A 196 -26.25 20.80 6.74
N ASP A 197 -25.28 20.55 5.86
CA ASP A 197 -25.52 19.95 4.55
C ASP A 197 -25.53 18.42 4.59
N ARG A 198 -24.87 17.81 5.59
CA ARG A 198 -24.67 16.35 5.64
C ARG A 198 -25.24 15.72 6.90
N VAL A 199 -24.77 16.15 8.07
CA VAL A 199 -25.10 15.48 9.35
C VAL A 199 -26.58 15.63 9.70
N PHE A 200 -27.10 16.85 9.73
CA PHE A 200 -28.49 17.11 10.12
C PHE A 200 -29.50 16.45 9.17
N PRO A 201 -29.36 16.54 7.84
CA PRO A 201 -30.21 15.79 6.91
C PRO A 201 -30.13 14.28 7.14
N ALA A 202 -28.94 13.72 7.34
CA ALA A 202 -28.78 12.29 7.59
C ALA A 202 -29.47 11.85 8.88
N VAL A 203 -29.31 12.60 9.99
CA VAL A 203 -30.03 12.35 11.25
C VAL A 203 -31.53 12.34 11.00
N ARG A 204 -32.08 13.36 10.34
CA ARG A 204 -33.53 13.43 10.04
C ARG A 204 -34.03 12.25 9.21
N ALA A 205 -33.19 11.73 8.31
CA ALA A 205 -33.54 10.62 7.44
C ALA A 205 -33.54 9.27 8.16
N VAL A 206 -32.61 9.04 9.10
CA VAL A 206 -32.43 7.71 9.70
C VAL A 206 -32.84 7.59 11.16
N TRP A 207 -33.09 8.71 11.86
CA TRP A 207 -33.37 8.69 13.29
C TRP A 207 -34.70 7.99 13.62
N PRO A 208 -34.69 6.99 14.50
CA PRO A 208 -35.90 6.19 14.80
C PRO A 208 -36.87 6.88 15.78
N GLY A 209 -36.42 7.92 16.48
CA GLY A 209 -37.23 8.63 17.46
C GLY A 209 -38.14 9.69 16.84
N GLY A 210 -39.30 9.91 17.45
CA GLY A 210 -40.22 10.96 17.02
C GLY A 210 -39.62 12.38 17.14
N LYS A 211 -40.10 13.29 16.30
CA LYS A 211 -39.60 14.69 16.17
C LYS A 211 -39.76 15.55 17.42
N ARG A 212 -40.56 15.11 18.41
CA ARG A 212 -40.94 15.88 19.61
C ARG A 212 -39.80 16.13 20.60
N ARG A 213 -38.74 15.32 20.57
CA ARG A 213 -37.61 15.45 21.50
C ARG A 213 -36.40 16.05 20.79
N ALA A 214 -35.69 16.93 21.49
CA ALA A 214 -34.42 17.45 21.01
C ALA A 214 -33.39 16.31 20.91
N ILE A 215 -32.63 16.30 19.81
CA ILE A 215 -31.50 15.39 19.61
C ILE A 215 -30.23 16.19 19.79
N PHE A 216 -29.34 15.67 20.64
CA PHE A 216 -28.04 16.28 20.89
C PHE A 216 -26.96 15.61 20.04
N VAL A 217 -26.27 16.40 19.24
CA VAL A 217 -25.09 16.01 18.46
C VAL A 217 -23.85 16.38 19.27
N GLN A 218 -23.23 15.38 19.89
CA GLN A 218 -22.03 15.58 20.69
C GLN A 218 -20.79 15.75 19.79
N GLN A 219 -19.86 16.61 20.19
CA GLN A 219 -18.57 16.85 19.52
C GLN A 219 -17.47 17.23 20.53
N ASP A 220 -16.20 17.09 20.14
CA ASP A 220 -15.05 17.56 20.94
C ASP A 220 -14.86 19.09 20.92
N ASN A 221 -13.91 19.59 21.72
CA ASN A 221 -13.58 21.01 21.79
C ASN A 221 -12.38 21.40 20.91
N ALA A 222 -12.17 20.72 19.78
CA ALA A 222 -11.15 21.10 18.81
C ALA A 222 -11.43 22.50 18.24
N GLY A 223 -10.37 23.25 17.91
CA GLY A 223 -10.48 24.64 17.42
C GLY A 223 -11.49 24.85 16.27
N PRO A 224 -11.58 23.95 15.27
CA PRO A 224 -12.55 24.05 14.18
C PRO A 224 -14.01 23.76 14.58
N HIS A 225 -14.27 23.22 15.75
CA HIS A 225 -15.65 22.90 16.13
C HIS A 225 -16.46 24.14 16.49
N VAL A 226 -17.77 24.04 16.28
CA VAL A 226 -18.71 25.13 16.55
C VAL A 226 -19.00 25.24 18.03
N VAL A 227 -19.35 26.42 18.51
CA VAL A 227 -19.88 26.56 19.88
C VAL A 227 -21.31 26.00 19.95
N GLU A 228 -21.77 25.60 21.13
CA GLU A 228 -23.09 24.94 21.30
C GLU A 228 -24.28 25.77 20.77
N TYR A 229 -24.15 27.10 20.79
CA TYR A 229 -25.18 28.05 20.42
C TYR A 229 -24.81 28.87 19.18
N ASP A 230 -24.00 28.30 18.29
CA ASP A 230 -23.72 28.94 17.00
C ASP A 230 -25.05 29.23 16.28
N PRO A 231 -25.35 30.49 15.93
CA PRO A 231 -26.67 30.89 15.45
C PRO A 231 -27.02 30.24 14.11
N VAL A 232 -26.03 30.01 13.25
CA VAL A 232 -26.22 29.40 11.93
C VAL A 232 -26.57 27.92 12.10
N VAL A 233 -25.84 27.22 12.97
CA VAL A 233 -26.11 25.81 13.29
C VAL A 233 -27.42 25.65 14.04
N ALA A 234 -27.74 26.53 14.99
CA ALA A 234 -28.98 26.48 15.76
C ALA A 234 -30.20 26.67 14.85
N ALA A 235 -30.16 27.65 13.94
CA ALA A 235 -31.21 27.86 12.95
C ALA A 235 -31.38 26.66 12.03
N ALA A 236 -30.28 26.10 11.52
CA ALA A 236 -30.31 24.89 10.70
C ALA A 236 -30.85 23.67 11.46
N GLY A 237 -30.59 23.58 12.77
CA GLY A 237 -31.02 22.49 13.63
C GLY A 237 -32.53 22.46 13.89
N VAL A 238 -33.19 23.63 13.83
CA VAL A 238 -34.63 23.81 14.04
C VAL A 238 -35.35 23.95 12.69
N GLN A 239 -35.53 22.84 11.99
CA GLN A 239 -36.25 22.81 10.71
C GLN A 239 -37.09 21.55 10.57
N TYR A 240 -38.17 21.62 9.78
CA TYR A 240 -39.04 20.48 9.46
C TYR A 240 -39.63 19.76 10.69
N GLY A 241 -39.82 20.50 11.78
CA GLY A 241 -40.31 20.02 13.08
C GLY A 241 -39.26 19.30 13.92
N TRP A 242 -37.99 19.24 13.49
CA TRP A 242 -36.89 18.67 14.27
C TRP A 242 -36.21 19.74 15.12
N THR A 243 -35.67 19.33 16.26
CA THR A 243 -34.77 20.16 17.08
C THR A 243 -33.45 19.43 17.26
N LEU A 244 -32.44 19.80 16.48
CA LEU A 244 -31.08 19.29 16.60
C LEU A 244 -30.21 20.34 17.29
N LYS A 245 -29.50 19.95 18.35
CA LYS A 245 -28.63 20.85 19.12
C LYS A 245 -27.23 20.26 19.21
N VAL A 246 -26.20 21.08 19.07
CA VAL A 246 -24.82 20.63 19.28
C VAL A 246 -24.49 20.71 20.76
N ARG A 247 -23.74 19.72 21.27
CA ARG A 247 -23.20 19.72 22.63
C ARG A 247 -21.70 19.45 22.62
N CYS A 248 -20.97 20.28 23.35
CA CYS A 248 -19.55 20.14 23.55
C CYS A 248 -19.29 19.23 24.75
N GLN A 249 -18.26 18.39 24.66
CA GLN A 249 -17.83 17.57 25.79
C GLN A 249 -17.13 18.44 26.85
N PRO A 250 -17.02 17.94 28.10
CA PRO A 250 -16.16 18.55 29.09
C PRO A 250 -14.70 18.69 28.58
N PRO A 251 -13.99 19.78 28.91
CA PRO A 251 -12.59 19.96 28.51
C PRO A 251 -11.70 18.78 28.93
N ARG A 252 -10.70 18.44 28.08
CA ARG A 252 -9.68 17.39 28.34
C ARG A 252 -10.23 16.00 28.69
N SER A 253 -11.42 15.66 28.19
CA SER A 253 -12.11 14.39 28.47
C SER A 253 -12.28 13.53 27.22
N PRO A 254 -11.19 13.07 26.56
CA PRO A 254 -11.28 12.27 25.34
C PRO A 254 -12.00 10.93 25.55
N ASP A 255 -12.01 10.45 26.79
CA ASP A 255 -12.70 9.26 27.29
C ASP A 255 -14.24 9.43 27.34
N MET A 256 -14.74 10.66 27.19
CA MET A 256 -16.17 10.99 27.18
C MET A 256 -16.78 11.03 25.77
N SER A 257 -16.03 10.57 24.76
CA SER A 257 -16.45 10.49 23.36
C SER A 257 -16.53 9.03 22.91
N VAL A 258 -17.71 8.57 22.52
CA VAL A 258 -17.90 7.20 21.98
C VAL A 258 -17.04 6.95 20.73
N LEU A 259 -16.77 8.02 19.97
CA LEU A 259 -15.98 7.96 18.76
C LEU A 259 -14.51 7.66 19.07
N ASP A 260 -13.93 8.39 20.00
CA ASP A 260 -12.53 8.27 20.39
C ASP A 260 -12.28 7.02 21.25
N LEU A 261 -13.21 6.70 22.15
CA LEU A 261 -13.08 5.60 23.09
C LEU A 261 -12.99 4.22 22.40
N GLY A 262 -13.79 4.00 21.36
CA GLY A 262 -13.89 2.66 20.75
C GLY A 262 -14.14 2.63 19.25
N PHE A 263 -14.97 3.53 18.73
CA PHE A 263 -15.42 3.41 17.34
C PHE A 263 -14.34 3.73 16.31
N PHE A 264 -13.47 4.71 16.56
CA PHE A 264 -12.34 4.96 15.66
C PHE A 264 -11.36 3.81 15.68
N ASN A 265 -11.09 3.23 16.85
CA ASN A 265 -10.21 2.07 17.00
C ASN A 265 -10.73 0.86 16.22
N SER A 266 -12.04 0.59 16.27
CA SER A 266 -12.64 -0.54 15.55
C SER A 266 -12.49 -0.39 14.04
N ILE A 267 -12.83 0.77 13.47
CA ILE A 267 -12.72 1.01 12.03
C ILE A 267 -11.26 1.08 11.58
N GLN A 268 -10.39 1.70 12.38
CA GLN A 268 -8.97 1.79 12.06
C GLN A 268 -8.32 0.41 12.05
N SER A 269 -8.75 -0.52 12.91
CA SER A 269 -8.27 -1.90 12.90
C SER A 269 -8.58 -2.64 11.59
N LEU A 270 -9.77 -2.41 11.02
CA LEU A 270 -10.17 -2.95 9.72
C LEU A 270 -9.40 -2.28 8.59
N GLN A 271 -9.26 -0.95 8.68
CA GLN A 271 -8.56 -0.16 7.69
C GLN A 271 -7.09 -0.57 7.53
N TYR A 272 -6.41 -0.92 8.63
CA TYR A 272 -5.03 -1.40 8.61
C TYR A 272 -4.82 -2.77 7.95
N GLN A 273 -5.90 -3.49 7.63
CA GLN A 273 -5.82 -4.76 6.92
C GLN A 273 -5.64 -4.56 5.41
N GLU A 274 -5.92 -3.36 4.89
CA GLU A 274 -5.85 -3.05 3.46
C GLU A 274 -4.68 -2.12 3.12
N ALA A 275 -4.08 -2.36 1.95
CA ALA A 275 -2.93 -1.58 1.49
C ALA A 275 -3.45 -0.41 0.67
N THR A 276 -3.22 0.79 1.17
CA THR A 276 -3.64 2.03 0.53
C THR A 276 -2.43 2.79 0.00
N TYR A 277 -2.46 3.18 -1.27
CA TYR A 277 -1.37 3.83 -1.99
C TYR A 277 -1.77 5.21 -2.55
N THR A 278 -3.07 5.51 -2.62
CA THR A 278 -3.63 6.82 -3.01
C THR A 278 -4.49 7.41 -1.90
N ILE A 279 -5.10 8.59 -2.10
CA ILE A 279 -6.03 9.20 -1.13
C ILE A 279 -7.43 8.57 -1.24
N ASP A 280 -7.82 8.14 -2.44
CA ASP A 280 -9.14 7.54 -2.69
C ASP A 280 -9.27 6.16 -2.05
N GLN A 281 -8.16 5.40 -2.01
CA GLN A 281 -8.13 4.06 -1.43
C GLN A 281 -8.45 4.08 0.08
N PRO A 282 -7.81 4.91 0.94
CA PRO A 282 -8.19 5.09 2.33
C PRO A 282 -9.66 5.48 2.51
N ILE A 283 -10.21 6.34 1.65
CA ILE A 283 -11.63 6.74 1.71
C ILE A 283 -12.52 5.52 1.47
N ALA A 284 -12.26 4.75 0.42
CA ALA A 284 -13.02 3.54 0.09
C ALA A 284 -12.85 2.42 1.14
N THR A 285 -11.66 2.24 1.69
CA THR A 285 -11.40 1.29 2.78
C THR A 285 -12.17 1.69 4.04
N VAL A 286 -12.18 2.98 4.36
CA VAL A 286 -12.91 3.52 5.52
C VAL A 286 -14.41 3.36 5.37
N ASP A 287 -14.97 3.63 4.18
CA ASP A 287 -16.39 3.42 3.88
C ASP A 287 -16.78 1.94 4.03
N ARG A 288 -15.98 1.03 3.49
CA ARG A 288 -16.18 -0.42 3.68
C ARG A 288 -16.10 -0.84 5.14
N ALA A 289 -15.12 -0.35 5.89
CA ALA A 289 -14.98 -0.64 7.31
C ALA A 289 -16.17 -0.10 8.12
N PHE A 290 -16.68 1.09 7.79
CA PHE A 290 -17.89 1.65 8.40
C PHE A 290 -19.11 0.77 8.13
N LYS A 291 -19.32 0.36 6.87
CA LYS A 291 -20.42 -0.55 6.49
C LYS A 291 -20.32 -1.91 7.20
N ALA A 292 -19.11 -2.47 7.28
CA ALA A 292 -18.83 -3.74 7.94
C ALA A 292 -18.95 -3.69 9.47
N THR A 293 -18.91 -2.50 10.08
CA THR A 293 -19.08 -2.36 11.53
C THR A 293 -20.50 -2.76 11.91
N THR A 294 -20.61 -3.73 12.82
CA THR A 294 -21.89 -4.26 13.29
C THR A 294 -22.51 -3.38 14.37
N SER A 295 -23.82 -3.45 14.49
CA SER A 295 -24.57 -2.78 15.55
C SER A 295 -24.10 -3.26 16.93
N THR A 296 -23.78 -4.55 17.11
CA THR A 296 -23.18 -5.09 18.35
C THR A 296 -21.86 -4.40 18.72
N THR A 297 -20.99 -4.15 17.75
CA THR A 297 -19.70 -3.46 18.00
C THR A 297 -19.94 -2.03 18.49
N LEU A 298 -20.92 -1.34 17.90
CA LEU A 298 -21.34 -0.01 18.34
C LEU A 298 -21.92 -0.04 19.75
N ASP A 299 -22.77 -1.02 20.06
CA ASP A 299 -23.36 -1.15 21.40
C ASP A 299 -22.29 -1.35 22.47
N HIS A 300 -21.29 -2.20 22.21
CA HIS A 300 -20.15 -2.37 23.10
C HIS A 300 -19.37 -1.07 23.33
N CYS A 301 -19.21 -0.22 22.31
CA CYS A 301 -18.57 1.10 22.46
C CYS A 301 -19.40 2.00 23.41
N PHE A 302 -20.73 1.98 23.28
CA PHE A 302 -21.62 2.74 24.17
C PHE A 302 -21.62 2.18 25.60
N MET A 303 -21.57 0.87 25.79
CA MET A 303 -21.47 0.25 27.12
C MET A 303 -20.14 0.56 27.80
N THR A 304 -19.06 0.61 27.02
CA THR A 304 -17.75 1.04 27.51
C THR A 304 -17.80 2.51 27.94
N LEU A 305 -18.41 3.39 27.13
CA LEU A 305 -18.58 4.80 27.49
C LEU A 305 -19.38 4.97 28.78
N GLN A 306 -20.47 4.23 28.95
CA GLN A 306 -21.26 4.26 30.19
C GLN A 306 -20.42 3.83 31.40
N SER A 307 -19.64 2.75 31.25
CA SER A 307 -18.75 2.27 32.31
C SER A 307 -17.68 3.30 32.68
N VAL A 308 -17.12 4.00 31.68
CA VAL A 308 -16.17 5.12 31.90
C VAL A 308 -16.85 6.29 32.61
N MET A 309 -18.07 6.66 32.23
CA MET A 309 -18.81 7.72 32.92
C MET A 309 -19.06 7.36 34.40
N GLU A 310 -19.41 6.10 34.68
CA GLU A 310 -19.59 5.61 36.05
C GLU A 310 -18.29 5.66 36.86
N THR A 311 -17.14 5.32 36.27
CA THR A 311 -15.84 5.43 36.97
C THR A 311 -15.46 6.89 37.21
N VAL A 312 -15.67 7.78 36.25
CA VAL A 312 -15.44 9.22 36.44
C VAL A 312 -16.27 9.77 37.60
N ILE A 313 -17.55 9.38 37.71
CA ILE A 313 -18.42 9.77 38.82
C ILE A 313 -17.89 9.21 40.15
N LYS A 314 -17.54 7.92 40.21
CA LYS A 314 -16.98 7.27 41.42
C LYS A 314 -15.70 7.93 41.91
N HIS A 315 -14.89 8.47 41.00
CA HIS A 315 -13.63 9.14 41.31
C HIS A 315 -13.76 10.67 41.35
N HIS A 316 -14.98 11.20 41.45
CA HIS A 316 -15.26 12.63 41.56
C HIS A 316 -14.59 13.49 40.47
N GLY A 317 -14.50 12.99 39.24
CA GLY A 317 -13.91 13.70 38.10
C GLY A 317 -12.37 13.66 38.06
N LYS A 318 -11.71 12.88 38.91
CA LYS A 318 -10.25 12.71 38.89
C LYS A 318 -9.82 11.76 37.76
N ASN A 319 -8.66 12.03 37.19
CA ASN A 319 -8.08 11.29 36.06
C ASN A 319 -7.27 10.05 36.50
N ASP A 320 -7.46 9.56 37.73
CA ASP A 320 -6.53 8.61 38.37
C ASP A 320 -6.65 7.17 37.83
N ASN A 321 -7.61 6.90 36.95
CA ASN A 321 -7.90 5.57 36.38
C ASN A 321 -7.72 5.48 34.85
N LYS A 322 -6.71 6.14 34.29
CA LYS A 322 -6.44 6.00 32.85
C LYS A 322 -5.70 4.68 32.58
N PHE A 323 -6.42 3.70 32.04
CA PHE A 323 -5.86 2.54 31.34
C PHE A 323 -5.28 2.96 29.99
#